data_AF-A0A8X7UW23-F1
#
_entry.id   AF-A0A8X7UW23-F1
#
_cell.length_a   1.000
_cell.length_b   1.000
_cell.length_c   1.000
_cell.angle_alpha   90.00
_cell.angle_beta   90.00
_cell.angle_gamma   90.00
#
_symmetry.space_group_name_H-M   'P 1'
#
loop_
_entity.id
_entity.type
_entity.pdbx_description
1 polymer ?
#
loop_
_entity_poly.entity_id
_entity_poly.type
_entity_poly.pdbx_seq_one_letter_code
_entity_poly.pdbx_strand_id
1 'polypeptide(L)'
;MWGFSQVLPLATFRDPSNGYLYDGDQCEFGVDVTIHSPFQSSELFSVARNFDKPRFNWTIRSFSTLLGDMYFSDTFSVGGRNW
;
A
#
# COMPACT_ATOMS: atom_id res chain seq x y z
N MET A 1 -20.81 -6.61 -12.24
CA MET A 1 -21.59 -6.44 -10.99
C MET A 1 -20.62 -6.57 -9.84
N TRP A 2 -20.64 -5.66 -8.86
CA TRP A 2 -19.76 -5.68 -7.69
C TRP A 2 -20.50 -6.27 -6.50
N GLY A 3 -19.85 -7.10 -5.71
CA GLY A 3 -20.43 -7.76 -4.55
C GLY A 3 -20.04 -9.24 -4.48
N PHE A 4 -20.67 -9.97 -3.56
CA PHE A 4 -20.48 -11.40 -3.38
C PHE A 4 -21.73 -12.14 -3.84
N SER A 5 -21.56 -13.11 -4.74
CA SER A 5 -22.66 -13.94 -5.23
C SER A 5 -23.26 -14.85 -4.14
N GLN A 6 -22.48 -15.15 -3.10
CA GLN A 6 -22.88 -15.98 -1.96
C GLN A 6 -22.28 -15.41 -0.67
N VAL A 7 -22.87 -14.33 -0.13
CA VAL A 7 -22.46 -13.74 1.16
C VAL A 7 -22.69 -14.70 2.32
N LEU A 8 -23.80 -15.43 2.29
CA LEU A 8 -24.27 -16.29 3.38
C LEU A 8 -24.98 -17.52 2.79
N PRO A 9 -24.69 -18.75 3.25
CA PRO A 9 -25.42 -19.94 2.83
C PRO A 9 -26.91 -19.80 3.16
N LEU A 10 -27.78 -20.25 2.25
CA LEU A 10 -29.23 -20.16 2.44
C LEU A 10 -29.71 -20.91 3.70
N ALA A 11 -29.09 -22.05 4.01
CA ALA A 11 -29.42 -22.81 5.22
C ALA A 11 -29.13 -22.01 6.49
N THR A 12 -28.00 -21.31 6.54
CA THR A 12 -27.61 -20.44 7.66
C THR A 12 -28.52 -19.22 7.77
N PHE A 13 -28.85 -18.58 6.64
CA PHE A 13 -29.76 -17.43 6.60
C PHE A 13 -31.16 -17.77 7.12
N ARG A 14 -31.68 -18.96 6.78
CA ARG A 14 -33.03 -19.38 7.14
C ARG A 14 -33.17 -19.96 8.54
N ASP A 15 -32.07 -20.28 9.21
CA ASP A 15 -32.10 -20.83 10.55
C ASP A 15 -32.53 -19.73 11.56
N PRO A 16 -33.69 -19.88 12.22
CA PRO A 16 -34.20 -18.86 13.16
C PRO A 16 -33.27 -18.62 14.35
N SER A 17 -32.40 -19.58 14.70
CA SER A 17 -31.46 -19.43 15.81
C SER A 17 -30.35 -18.40 15.53
N ASN A 18 -30.09 -18.09 14.25
CA ASN A 18 -29.07 -17.13 13.85
C ASN A 18 -29.58 -15.68 13.83
N GLY A 19 -30.89 -15.44 13.92
CA GLY A 19 -31.48 -14.11 14.02
C GLY A 19 -31.40 -13.24 12.77
N TYR A 20 -31.04 -13.79 11.60
CA TYR A 20 -31.03 -13.05 10.33
C TYR A 20 -32.42 -12.73 9.78
N LEU A 21 -33.40 -13.60 10.09
CA LEU A 21 -34.81 -13.42 9.75
C LEU A 21 -35.60 -13.09 11.00
N TYR A 22 -36.43 -12.06 10.92
CA TYR A 22 -37.39 -11.66 11.95
C TYR A 22 -38.76 -11.37 11.33
N ASP A 23 -39.80 -11.26 12.15
CA ASP A 23 -41.18 -10.99 11.70
C ASP A 23 -41.65 -11.85 10.52
N GLY A 24 -41.25 -13.14 10.53
CA GLY A 24 -41.64 -14.15 9.56
C GLY A 24 -40.85 -14.17 8.25
N ASP A 25 -40.47 -13.02 7.70
CA ASP A 25 -39.74 -12.93 6.42
C ASP A 25 -38.99 -11.59 6.21
N GLN A 26 -38.66 -10.89 7.31
CA GLN A 26 -37.93 -9.62 7.27
C GLN A 26 -36.45 -9.85 7.58
N CYS A 27 -35.56 -9.09 6.93
CA CYS A 27 -34.13 -9.06 7.24
C CYS A 27 -33.57 -7.66 7.00
N GLU A 28 -32.48 -7.32 7.68
CA GLU A 28 -31.76 -6.07 7.50
C GLU A 28 -30.28 -6.36 7.19
N PHE A 29 -29.69 -5.55 6.31
CA PHE A 29 -28.26 -5.60 6.00
C PHE A 29 -27.67 -4.20 5.96
N GLY A 30 -26.51 -4.04 6.60
CA GLY A 30 -25.71 -2.83 6.54
C GLY A 30 -24.60 -2.94 5.50
N VAL A 31 -24.29 -1.81 4.85
CA VAL A 31 -23.13 -1.71 3.96
C VAL A 31 -22.31 -0.50 4.40
N ASP A 32 -21.02 -0.71 4.60
CA ASP A 32 -20.06 0.39 4.79
C ASP A 32 -19.34 0.66 3.47
N VAL A 33 -19.36 1.93 3.04
CA VAL A 33 -18.76 2.36 1.77
C VAL A 33 -17.73 3.44 2.06
N THR A 34 -16.46 3.08 1.93
CA THR A 34 -15.37 4.05 1.98
C THR A 34 -14.97 4.45 0.56
N ILE A 35 -15.04 5.74 0.25
CA ILE A 35 -14.51 6.31 -0.98
C ILE A 35 -13.17 6.97 -0.64
N HIS A 36 -12.08 6.41 -1.15
CA HIS A 36 -10.80 7.09 -1.06
C HIS A 36 -10.75 8.22 -2.08
N SER A 37 -10.30 9.40 -1.64
CA SER A 37 -9.95 10.48 -2.57
C SER A 37 -8.92 9.95 -3.58
N PRO A 38 -9.08 10.21 -4.89
CA PRO A 38 -8.03 9.88 -5.85
C PRO A 38 -6.73 10.55 -5.39
N PHE A 39 -5.62 9.83 -5.49
CA PHE A 39 -4.30 10.37 -5.13
C PHE A 39 -4.08 11.70 -5.85
N GLN A 40 -4.01 12.80 -5.10
CA GLN A 40 -3.79 14.13 -5.64
C GLN A 40 -2.39 14.25 -6.27
N SER A 41 -1.45 13.45 -5.77
CA SER A 41 -0.14 13.17 -6.35
C SER A 41 0.13 11.67 -6.28
N SER A 42 0.49 11.08 -7.42
CA SER A 42 1.04 9.73 -7.49
C SER A 42 2.50 9.87 -7.90
N GLU A 43 3.42 9.24 -7.18
CA GLU A 43 4.79 9.12 -7.69
C GLU A 43 4.81 8.09 -8.81
N LEU A 44 5.04 8.54 -10.04
CA LEU A 44 5.37 7.63 -11.14
C LEU A 44 6.83 7.25 -11.01
N PHE A 45 7.10 6.04 -10.51
CA PHE A 45 8.44 5.47 -10.52
C PHE A 45 8.80 5.04 -11.94
N SER A 46 9.51 5.91 -12.65
CA SER A 46 10.09 5.61 -13.96
C SER A 46 11.53 5.17 -13.80
N VAL A 47 11.82 3.89 -14.01
CA VAL A 47 13.21 3.41 -14.14
C VAL A 47 13.73 3.88 -15.49
N ALA A 48 14.44 5.01 -15.52
CA ALA A 48 15.17 5.37 -16.72
C ALA A 48 16.30 4.35 -16.92
N ARG A 49 16.34 3.72 -18.08
CA ARG A 49 17.35 2.68 -18.38
C ARG A 49 18.75 3.27 -18.57
N ASN A 50 18.83 4.55 -18.94
CA ASN A 50 20.08 5.25 -19.23
C ASN A 50 20.05 6.65 -18.58
N PHE A 51 20.74 6.79 -17.45
CA PHE A 51 21.12 8.10 -16.92
C PHE A 51 22.55 8.41 -17.35
N ASP A 52 22.84 9.68 -17.66
CA ASP A 52 24.23 10.13 -17.77
C ASP A 52 24.91 9.96 -16.41
N LYS A 53 25.95 9.13 -16.34
CA LYS A 53 26.65 8.71 -15.11
C LYS A 53 25.70 8.07 -14.07
N PRO A 54 25.19 6.84 -14.32
CA PRO A 54 24.20 6.19 -13.45
C PRO A 54 24.79 5.67 -12.14
N ARG A 55 26.08 5.87 -11.89
CA ARG A 55 26.81 5.33 -10.74
C ARG A 55 27.52 6.45 -10.00
N PHE A 56 27.26 6.52 -8.71
CA PHE A 56 28.03 7.31 -7.76
C PHE A 56 28.85 6.36 -6.90
N ASN A 57 30.14 6.67 -6.73
CA ASN A 57 31.06 5.86 -5.93
C ASN A 57 31.45 6.66 -4.69
N TRP A 58 31.11 6.13 -3.52
CA TRP A 58 31.57 6.66 -2.24
C TRP A 58 32.59 5.70 -1.64
N THR A 59 33.81 6.19 -1.40
CA THR A 59 34.89 5.38 -0.83
C THR A 59 35.10 5.77 0.63
N ILE A 60 34.84 4.84 1.53
CA ILE A 60 35.12 5.01 2.95
C ILE A 60 36.51 4.46 3.25
N ARG A 61 37.42 5.35 3.67
CA ARG A 61 38.78 4.96 4.06
C ARG A 61 38.83 4.66 5.55
N SER A 62 39.67 3.71 5.93
CA SER A 62 39.94 3.38 7.34
C SER A 62 38.67 3.10 8.16
N PHE A 63 37.75 2.30 7.59
CA PHE A 63 36.44 2.02 8.20
C PHE A 63 36.53 1.55 9.67
N SER A 64 37.55 0.75 10.00
CA SER A 64 37.79 0.25 11.36
C SER A 64 38.16 1.31 12.39
N THR A 65 38.51 2.53 11.97
CA THR A 65 38.85 3.65 12.86
C THR A 65 37.71 4.66 12.99
N LEU A 66 36.56 4.40 12.37
CA LEU A 66 35.38 5.25 12.45
C LEU A 66 34.68 5.03 13.80
N LEU A 67 34.34 6.12 14.48
CA LEU A 67 33.73 6.13 15.82
C LEU A 67 32.31 6.71 15.84
N GLY A 68 31.86 7.30 14.73
CA GLY A 68 30.53 7.89 14.61
C GLY A 68 29.47 6.85 14.28
N ASP A 69 28.26 7.09 14.75
CA ASP A 69 27.12 6.21 14.50
C ASP A 69 26.59 6.31 13.05
N MET A 70 26.87 7.43 12.37
CA MET A 70 26.42 7.70 10.99
C MET A 70 27.48 8.48 10.20
N TYR A 71 27.61 8.13 8.92
CA TYR A 71 28.43 8.82 7.93
C TYR A 71 27.64 8.99 6.65
N PHE A 72 27.75 10.16 6.03
CA PHE A 72 27.06 10.49 4.79
C PHE A 72 28.07 10.65 3.66
N SER A 73 27.68 10.30 2.44
CA SER A 73 28.42 10.71 1.25
C SER A 73 28.18 12.17 0.94
N ASP A 74 28.93 12.71 -0.01
CA ASP A 74 28.53 13.95 -0.68
C ASP A 74 27.19 13.76 -1.39
N THR A 75 26.38 14.83 -1.44
CA THR A 75 25.11 14.84 -2.18
C THR A 75 25.39 14.73 -3.69
N PHE A 76 24.61 13.91 -4.40
CA PHE A 76 24.75 13.75 -5.84
C PHE A 76 23.39 13.71 -6.55
N SER A 77 23.35 14.14 -7.81
CA SER A 77 22.11 14.22 -8.59
C SER A 77 22.05 13.13 -9.66
N VAL A 78 21.01 12.29 -9.62
CA VAL A 78 20.73 11.27 -10.66
C VAL A 78 19.23 11.24 -10.90
N GLY A 79 18.85 11.25 -12.18
CA GLY A 79 17.44 11.16 -12.59
C GLY A 79 16.56 12.32 -12.13
N GLY A 80 17.14 13.53 -12.03
CA GLY A 80 16.43 14.73 -11.58
C GLY A 80 16.14 14.77 -10.07
N ARG A 81 16.71 13.85 -9.28
CA ARG A 81 16.63 13.82 -7.82
C ARG A 81 18.01 13.99 -7.20
N ASN A 82 18.07 14.62 -6.03
CA ASN A 82 19.27 14.72 -5.20
C ASN A 82 19.26 13.60 -4.16
N TRP A 83 20.38 12.90 -4.04
CA TRP A 83 20.61 11.75 -3.17
C TRP A 83 21.70 12.06 -2.15
#